data_AF-A0A290GEI9-F1
#
_entry.id   AF-A0A290GEI9-F1
#
_cell.length_a   1.000
_cell.length_b   1.000
_cell.length_c   1.000
_cell.angle_alpha   90.00
_cell.angle_beta   90.00
_cell.angle_gamma   90.00
#
_symmetry.space_group_name_H-M   'P 1'
#
loop_
_entity.id
_entity.type
_entity.pdbx_description
1 polymer ?
#
loop_
_entity_poly.entity_id
_entity_poly.type
_entity_poly.pdbx_seq_one_letter_code
_entity_poly.pdbx_strand_id
1 'polypeptide(L)'
;LSSTASSSSQKKEPGLMKFTTSSYRNWTYDVYVSFDRTTNKFVSDLYARLSAAGVRVFKDEMEPRSGDQILFNAIEDSRISIVVFSRSYGDSKWWLKELEKIMECRSSKGQKVVPVFYGVDPSEAGAAFAYREPL
;
A
#
# COMPACT_ATOMS: atom_id res chain seq x y z
N LEU A 1 -58.94 44.44 -24.53
CA LEU A 1 -57.47 44.42 -24.49
C LEU A 1 -57.03 45.13 -23.21
N SER A 2 -56.63 44.39 -22.18
CA SER A 2 -55.91 44.94 -21.02
C SER A 2 -55.26 43.76 -20.31
N SER A 3 -54.00 43.51 -20.65
CA SER A 3 -53.15 42.49 -20.04
C SER A 3 -52.39 43.14 -18.88
N THR A 4 -52.57 42.64 -17.66
CA THR A 4 -51.70 42.95 -16.52
C THR A 4 -50.82 41.73 -16.24
N ALA A 5 -49.52 41.88 -16.50
CA ALA A 5 -48.52 40.87 -16.18
C ALA A 5 -48.00 41.10 -14.75
N SER A 6 -48.23 40.14 -13.86
CA SER A 6 -47.60 40.12 -12.53
C SER A 6 -46.28 39.36 -12.62
N SER A 7 -45.17 40.07 -12.43
CA SER A 7 -43.82 39.50 -12.37
C SER A 7 -43.57 38.88 -10.99
N SER A 8 -43.28 37.59 -10.93
CA SER A 8 -42.86 36.90 -9.71
C SER A 8 -41.33 36.74 -9.70
N SER A 9 -40.67 37.37 -8.71
CA SER A 9 -39.23 37.25 -8.50
C SER A 9 -38.91 35.94 -7.78
N GLN A 10 -38.26 35.00 -8.48
CA GLN A 10 -37.68 33.82 -7.84
C GLN A 10 -36.34 34.18 -7.18
N LYS A 11 -36.25 34.02 -5.86
CA LYS A 11 -34.99 34.12 -5.11
C LYS A 11 -34.14 32.88 -5.41
N LYS A 12 -32.93 33.10 -5.91
CA LYS A 12 -31.92 32.07 -6.17
C LYS A 12 -31.26 31.71 -4.84
N GLU A 13 -31.52 30.53 -4.29
CA GLU A 13 -30.77 30.03 -3.15
C GLU A 13 -29.31 29.74 -3.55
N PRO A 14 -28.33 30.05 -2.67
CA PRO A 14 -26.93 29.74 -2.94
C PRO A 14 -26.75 28.22 -3.00
N GLY A 15 -26.20 27.74 -4.12
CA GLY A 15 -25.99 26.32 -4.35
C GLY A 15 -25.15 25.68 -3.25
N LEU A 16 -25.73 24.66 -2.61
CA LEU A 16 -25.03 23.76 -1.70
C LEU A 16 -23.78 23.21 -2.40
N MET A 17 -22.59 23.62 -1.94
CA MET A 17 -21.34 23.00 -2.37
C MET A 17 -21.39 21.52 -1.99
N LYS A 18 -21.57 20.66 -3.00
CA LYS A 18 -21.40 19.21 -2.86
C LYS A 18 -19.94 18.96 -2.56
N PHE A 19 -19.59 18.89 -1.28
CA PHE A 19 -18.35 18.24 -0.87
C PHE A 19 -18.47 16.77 -1.28
N THR A 20 -17.78 16.40 -2.36
CA THR A 20 -17.56 15.01 -2.68
C THR A 20 -16.68 14.45 -1.56
N THR A 21 -17.29 13.72 -0.63
CA THR A 21 -16.53 12.93 0.32
C THR A 21 -15.80 11.88 -0.50
N SER A 22 -14.52 12.10 -0.77
CA SER A 22 -13.64 10.99 -1.16
C SER A 22 -13.89 9.88 -0.15
N SER A 23 -14.25 8.69 -0.62
CA SER A 23 -14.31 7.53 0.25
C SER A 23 -12.91 7.36 0.83
N TYR A 24 -12.70 7.83 2.06
CA TYR A 24 -11.48 7.56 2.79
C TYR A 24 -11.38 6.04 2.84
N ARG A 25 -10.47 5.47 2.06
CA ARG A 25 -10.13 4.05 2.18
C ARG A 25 -9.68 3.88 3.62
N ASN A 26 -10.46 3.14 4.40
CA ASN A 26 -10.17 2.88 5.81
C ASN A 26 -9.02 1.89 5.88
N TRP A 27 -7.79 2.40 5.77
CA TRP A 27 -6.59 1.60 5.94
C TRP A 27 -6.37 1.32 7.43
N THR A 28 -6.29 0.04 7.78
CA THR A 28 -5.95 -0.41 9.12
C THR A 28 -4.51 -0.03 9.47
N TYR A 29 -3.61 -0.12 8.48
CA TYR A 29 -2.19 0.18 8.64
C TYR A 29 -1.75 1.30 7.71
N ASP A 30 -0.79 2.09 8.18
CA ASP A 30 -0.15 3.11 7.35
C ASP A 30 0.91 2.47 6.45
N VAL A 31 1.63 1.47 6.98
CA VAL A 31 2.73 0.79 6.30
C VAL A 31 2.67 -0.72 6.53
N TYR A 32 2.85 -1.46 5.44
CA TYR A 32 3.27 -2.87 5.43
C TYR A 32 4.75 -2.95 5.05
N VAL A 33 5.52 -3.85 5.67
CA VAL A 33 6.94 -4.06 5.34
C VAL A 33 7.14 -5.50 4.91
N SER A 34 7.54 -5.70 3.66
CA SER A 34 7.93 -6.99 3.09
C SER A 34 9.45 -7.12 3.14
N PHE A 35 9.96 -8.20 3.71
CA PHE A 35 11.39 -8.38 3.93
C PHE A 35 11.75 -9.84 4.11
N ASP A 36 12.94 -10.24 3.70
CA ASP A 36 13.43 -11.59 3.94
C ASP A 36 14.15 -11.71 5.30
N ARG A 37 14.34 -12.94 5.80
CA ARG A 37 14.94 -13.19 7.12
C ARG A 37 16.36 -12.62 7.29
N THR A 38 17.09 -12.42 6.20
CA THR A 38 18.48 -11.91 6.28
C THR A 38 18.53 -10.43 6.67
N THR A 39 17.43 -9.70 6.50
CA THR A 39 17.33 -8.26 6.81
C THR A 39 16.72 -7.97 8.19
N ASN A 40 16.49 -9.00 9.02
CA ASN A 40 15.82 -8.88 10.32
C ASN A 40 16.34 -7.73 11.20
N LYS A 41 17.67 -7.53 11.28
CA LYS A 41 18.26 -6.44 12.09
C LYS A 41 17.85 -5.06 11.56
N PHE A 42 18.03 -4.84 10.26
CA PHE A 42 17.65 -3.58 9.61
C PHE A 42 16.14 -3.32 9.75
N VAL A 43 15.33 -4.35 9.55
CA VAL A 43 13.87 -4.26 9.62
C VAL A 43 13.39 -4.00 11.05
N SER A 44 14.02 -4.61 12.06
CA SER A 44 13.73 -4.32 13.47
C SER A 44 13.97 -2.84 13.80
N ASP A 45 15.11 -2.29 13.35
CA ASP A 45 15.41 -0.86 13.53
C ASP A 45 14.42 0.04 12.77
N LEU A 46 14.01 -0.37 11.56
CA LEU A 46 12.99 0.32 10.76
C LEU A 46 11.64 0.35 11.48
N TYR A 47 11.19 -0.79 12.00
CA TYR A 47 9.96 -0.89 12.80
C TYR A 47 10.01 0.05 14.00
N ALA A 48 11.10 0.03 14.78
CA ALA A 48 11.25 0.87 15.95
C ALA A 48 11.13 2.37 15.60
N ARG A 49 11.77 2.80 14.49
CA ARG A 49 11.73 4.19 14.02
C ARG A 49 10.36 4.60 13.50
N LEU A 50 9.70 3.74 12.74
CA LEU A 50 8.34 4.00 12.23
C LEU A 50 7.35 4.10 13.39
N SER A 51 7.41 3.18 14.36
CA SER A 51 6.58 3.23 15.56
C SER A 51 6.85 4.47 16.40
N ALA A 52 8.11 4.86 16.59
CA ALA A 52 8.46 6.09 17.30
C ALA A 52 7.93 7.36 16.60
N ALA A 53 7.76 7.31 15.27
CA ALA A 53 7.16 8.39 14.48
C ALA A 53 5.62 8.35 14.46
N GLY A 54 4.98 7.43 15.19
CA GLY A 54 3.52 7.28 15.23
C GLY A 54 2.91 6.58 14.01
N VAL A 55 3.73 5.93 13.18
CA VAL A 55 3.26 5.17 12.01
C VAL A 55 2.71 3.82 12.46
N ARG A 56 1.47 3.50 12.07
CA ARG A 56 0.87 2.18 12.31
C ARG A 56 1.42 1.18 11.31
N VAL A 57 2.42 0.42 11.73
CA VAL A 57 3.03 -0.62 10.90
C VAL A 57 2.50 -1.99 11.30
N PHE A 58 2.13 -2.82 10.32
CA PHE A 58 1.88 -4.23 10.59
C PHE A 58 3.19 -4.92 10.97
N LYS A 59 3.26 -5.45 12.20
CA LYS A 59 4.41 -6.19 12.72
C LYS A 59 4.05 -7.67 12.77
N ASP A 60 4.62 -8.44 11.86
CA ASP A 60 4.50 -9.90 11.90
C ASP A 60 5.37 -10.44 13.05
N GLU A 61 4.74 -10.92 14.12
CA GLU A 61 5.41 -11.59 15.24
C GLU A 61 5.74 -13.05 14.85
N MET A 62 6.58 -13.19 13.82
CA MET A 62 7.23 -14.43 13.34
C MET A 62 6.42 -15.73 13.49
N GLU A 63 5.67 -16.12 12.45
CA GLU A 63 5.91 -17.39 11.76
C GLU A 63 5.07 -17.50 10.46
N PRO A 64 5.69 -17.83 9.30
CA PRO A 64 4.97 -18.10 8.04
C PRO A 64 4.04 -19.33 8.08
N ARG A 65 3.83 -19.93 9.25
CA ARG A 65 3.04 -21.16 9.45
C ARG A 65 1.62 -20.91 9.92
N SER A 66 1.30 -19.67 10.32
CA SER A 66 -0.01 -19.32 10.86
C SER A 66 -0.65 -18.16 10.10
N GLY A 67 -0.77 -18.33 8.77
CA GLY A 67 -1.84 -17.69 8.01
C GLY A 67 -1.38 -16.70 6.95
N ASP A 68 -1.11 -17.21 5.75
CA ASP A 68 -1.06 -16.47 4.47
C ASP A 68 -2.19 -15.44 4.39
N GLN A 69 -3.37 -15.79 4.90
CA GLN A 69 -4.54 -14.93 4.91
C GLN A 69 -4.37 -13.68 5.77
N ILE A 70 -3.74 -13.78 6.95
CA ILE A 70 -3.53 -12.61 7.83
C ILE A 70 -2.54 -11.67 7.16
N LEU A 71 -1.49 -12.22 6.55
CA LEU A 71 -0.47 -11.44 5.84
C LEU A 71 -1.07 -10.72 4.64
N PHE A 72 -1.80 -11.44 3.78
CA PHE A 72 -2.44 -10.84 2.61
C PHE A 72 -3.50 -9.81 2.98
N ASN A 73 -4.25 -10.03 4.07
CA ASN A 73 -5.16 -9.02 4.60
C ASN A 73 -4.39 -7.77 5.07
N ALA A 74 -3.27 -7.93 5.75
CA ALA A 74 -2.44 -6.79 6.17
C ALA A 74 -1.88 -6.00 4.98
N ILE A 75 -1.44 -6.69 3.91
CA ILE A 75 -1.05 -6.03 2.64
C ILE A 75 -2.24 -5.26 2.08
N GLU A 76 -3.41 -5.90 2.02
CA GLU A 76 -4.63 -5.32 1.49
C GLU A 76 -5.16 -4.12 2.27
N ASP A 77 -4.90 -4.07 3.57
CA ASP A 77 -5.35 -3.04 4.51
C ASP A 77 -4.29 -1.97 4.78
N SER A 78 -3.18 -2.01 4.06
CA SER A 78 -2.08 -1.04 4.19
C SER A 78 -2.11 0.05 3.13
N ARG A 79 -1.84 1.29 3.53
CA ARG A 79 -1.75 2.42 2.59
C ARG A 79 -0.48 2.42 1.75
N ILE A 80 0.63 1.98 2.34
CA ILE A 80 1.97 1.93 1.72
C ILE A 80 2.57 0.55 1.97
N SER A 81 3.21 -0.02 0.96
CA SER A 81 4.05 -1.23 1.10
C SER A 81 5.51 -0.86 0.88
N ILE A 82 6.35 -1.13 1.87
CA ILE A 82 7.81 -1.05 1.76
C ILE A 82 8.30 -2.46 1.40
N VAL A 83 9.04 -2.59 0.31
CA VAL A 83 9.64 -3.87 -0.10
C VAL A 83 11.15 -3.78 0.05
N VAL A 84 11.71 -4.55 0.98
CA VAL A 84 13.15 -4.60 1.26
C VAL A 84 13.77 -5.70 0.42
N PHE A 85 14.29 -5.32 -0.75
CA PHE A 85 15.04 -6.22 -1.63
C PHE A 85 16.43 -6.47 -1.06
N SER A 86 16.74 -7.74 -0.84
CA SER A 86 18.06 -8.24 -0.48
C SER A 86 18.47 -9.34 -1.46
N ARG A 87 19.72 -9.82 -1.34
CA ARG A 87 20.26 -10.82 -2.25
C ARG A 87 19.45 -12.11 -2.31
N SER A 88 18.81 -12.49 -1.20
CA SER A 88 18.02 -13.72 -1.06
C SER A 88 16.51 -13.52 -1.17
N TYR A 89 16.03 -12.30 -1.42
CA TYR A 89 14.59 -12.03 -1.51
C TYR A 89 13.91 -12.88 -2.61
N GLY A 90 14.54 -12.95 -3.79
CA GLY A 90 14.02 -13.70 -4.95
C GLY A 90 14.15 -15.24 -4.85
N ASP A 91 14.91 -15.74 -3.88
CA ASP A 91 15.15 -17.18 -3.72
C ASP A 91 13.93 -17.89 -3.12
N SER A 92 13.08 -17.16 -2.40
CA SER A 92 11.90 -17.71 -1.76
C SER A 92 10.65 -17.50 -2.60
N LYS A 93 10.00 -18.61 -2.99
CA LYS A 93 8.67 -18.55 -3.63
C LYS A 93 7.64 -17.81 -2.76
N TRP A 94 7.82 -17.85 -1.43
CA TRP A 94 6.94 -17.16 -0.49
C TRP A 94 7.02 -15.64 -0.65
N TRP A 95 8.22 -15.07 -0.58
CA TRP A 95 8.43 -13.61 -0.72
C TRP A 95 8.01 -13.10 -2.11
N LEU A 96 8.09 -13.95 -3.14
CA LEU A 96 7.58 -13.63 -4.47
C LEU A 96 6.05 -13.59 -4.55
N LYS A 97 5.34 -14.51 -3.87
CA LYS A 97 3.87 -14.45 -3.77
C LYS A 97 3.40 -13.20 -3.03
N GLU A 98 4.13 -12.84 -1.98
CA GLU A 98 3.87 -11.60 -1.24
C GLU A 98 4.07 -10.37 -2.12
N LEU A 99 5.16 -10.33 -2.89
CA LEU A 99 5.42 -9.26 -3.86
C LEU A 99 4.34 -9.19 -4.93
N GLU A 100 3.90 -10.33 -5.47
CA GLU A 100 2.78 -10.41 -6.41
C GLU A 100 1.51 -9.78 -5.82
N LYS A 101 1.18 -10.11 -4.56
CA LYS A 101 0.03 -9.53 -3.86
C LYS A 101 0.14 -8.01 -3.67
N ILE A 102 1.33 -7.51 -3.34
CA ILE A 102 1.61 -6.08 -3.23
C ILE A 102 1.40 -5.38 -4.58
N MET A 103 1.88 -5.98 -5.66
CA MET A 103 1.74 -5.42 -7.01
C MET A 103 0.29 -5.46 -7.51
N GLU A 104 -0.48 -6.48 -7.11
CA GLU A 104 -1.93 -6.51 -7.30
C GLU A 104 -2.59 -5.32 -6.57
N CYS A 105 -2.32 -5.12 -5.28
CA CYS A 105 -2.89 -4.03 -4.48
C CYS A 105 -2.48 -2.65 -4.97
N ARG A 106 -1.24 -2.49 -5.46
CA ARG A 106 -0.79 -1.27 -6.13
C ARG A 106 -1.69 -0.95 -7.32
N SER A 107 -2.01 -1.95 -8.13
CA SER A 107 -2.76 -1.78 -9.38
C SER A 107 -4.26 -1.62 -9.14
N SER A 108 -4.85 -2.43 -8.24
CA SER A 108 -6.29 -2.47 -7.99
C SER A 108 -6.76 -1.45 -6.93
N LYS A 109 -5.94 -1.22 -5.89
CA LYS A 109 -6.28 -0.34 -4.76
C LYS A 109 -5.46 0.95 -4.72
N GLY A 110 -4.55 1.19 -5.67
CA GLY A 110 -3.71 2.39 -5.69
C GLY A 110 -2.77 2.50 -4.49
N GLN A 111 -2.41 1.37 -3.88
CA GLN A 111 -1.43 1.31 -2.80
C GLN A 111 -0.08 1.84 -3.30
N LYS A 112 0.61 2.65 -2.48
CA LYS A 112 1.96 3.11 -2.83
C LYS A 112 2.99 2.03 -2.49
N VAL A 113 3.96 1.82 -3.37
CA VAL A 113 5.04 0.86 -3.15
C VAL A 113 6.37 1.62 -3.10
N VAL A 114 7.16 1.37 -2.05
CA VAL A 114 8.48 1.98 -1.84
C VAL A 114 9.53 0.86 -1.81
N PRO A 115 10.37 0.73 -2.84
CA PRO A 115 11.45 -0.24 -2.83
C PRO A 115 12.62 0.26 -1.97
N VAL A 116 13.22 -0.63 -1.19
CA VAL A 116 14.45 -0.42 -0.41
C VAL A 116 15.44 -1.50 -0.81
N PHE A 117 16.62 -1.12 -1.28
CA PHE A 117 17.65 -2.06 -1.69
C PHE A 117 18.69 -2.20 -0.57
N TYR A 118 18.76 -3.37 0.05
CA TYR A 118 19.65 -3.67 1.16
C TYR A 118 20.74 -4.64 0.72
N GLY A 119 21.98 -4.13 0.61
CA GLY A 119 23.15 -4.94 0.25
C GLY A 119 23.11 -5.50 -1.18
N VAL A 120 22.29 -4.92 -2.06
CA VAL A 120 22.17 -5.25 -3.48
C VAL A 120 22.14 -3.98 -4.32
N ASP A 121 22.65 -4.06 -5.55
CA ASP A 121 22.50 -2.96 -6.51
C ASP A 121 21.07 -2.97 -7.10
N PRO A 122 20.40 -1.82 -7.26
CA PRO A 122 19.09 -1.76 -7.90
C PRO A 122 19.03 -2.41 -9.30
N SER A 123 20.13 -2.39 -10.05
CA SER A 123 20.24 -3.05 -11.36
C SER A 123 20.23 -4.58 -11.26
N GLU A 124 20.81 -5.15 -10.20
CA GLU A 124 20.77 -6.58 -9.92
C GLU A 124 19.35 -7.03 -9.54
N ALA A 125 18.60 -6.19 -8.83
CA ALA A 125 17.22 -6.48 -8.50
C ALA A 125 16.35 -6.55 -9.76
N GLY A 126 16.48 -5.61 -10.69
CA GLY A 126 15.77 -5.65 -11.98
C GLY A 126 16.13 -6.88 -12.83
N ALA A 127 17.41 -7.25 -12.88
CA ALA A 127 17.86 -8.45 -13.57
C ALA A 127 17.32 -9.75 -12.93
N ALA A 128 17.33 -9.86 -11.59
CA ALA A 128 16.82 -11.02 -10.87
C ALA A 128 15.33 -11.30 -11.13
N PHE A 129 14.52 -10.26 -11.39
CA PHE A 129 13.11 -10.41 -11.77
C PHE A 129 12.89 -10.60 -13.28
N ALA A 130 13.77 -10.09 -14.14
CA ALA A 130 13.65 -10.20 -15.60
C ALA A 130 14.08 -11.58 -16.15
N TYR A 131 14.97 -12.30 -15.45
CA TYR A 131 15.50 -13.60 -15.92
C TYR A 131 14.75 -14.84 -15.43
N ARG A 132 13.57 -14.69 -14.80
CA ARG A 132 12.69 -15.83 -14.52
C ARG A 132 11.61 -15.91 -15.59
N GLU A 133 11.97 -16.52 -16.73
CA GLU A 133 11.01 -16.99 -17.74
C GLU A 133 9.90 -17.83 -17.06
N PRO A 134 8.64 -17.72 -17.51
CA PRO A 134 7.58 -18.61 -17.05
C PRO A 134 7.82 -20.01 -17.63
N LEU A 135 7.92 -21.02 -16.76
CA LEU A 135 7.73 -22.42 -17.17
C LEU A 135 6.24 -22.70 -17.37
#